data_AF-A0A2K5IDI8-F1
#
_entry.id   AF-A0A2K5IDI8-F1
#
_cell.length_a   1.000
_cell.length_b   1.000
_cell.length_c   1.000
_cell.angle_alpha   90.00
_cell.angle_beta   90.00
_cell.angle_gamma   90.00
#
_symmetry.space_group_name_H-M   'P 1'
#
loop_
_entity.id
_entity.type
_entity.pdbx_description
1 polymer ?
#
loop_
_entity_poly.entity_id
_entity_poly.type
_entity_poly.pdbx_seq_one_letter_code
_entity_poly.pdbx_strand_id
1 'polypeptide(L)'
;ARRGPVPGLLALSALGFCLMLQVSAKRPPKTPPCPPSCSCTRDTAFCVDSKAVPRNLPSEVISLTLVSAAFSEIQDGAFSHLPLLQFLLLNSNKFTLIGDNAFTGLSHLQYLFIENNDIWTLSKFTFRGLKSLTHLSLANNNLQTLPRDIFRPLDILNDLDLRGNSLNCDCKVKWLVEWLAHTNTTVAPIYCASPPRFQEHKVQDLPLREFDCITTDFVLYQTLSFPAVSAEPFLYSSDLYLALAQPGVSACTILKWDYVERQLRDYDRIPAPSAVHCKPMVVDSQLYVVVAQLFGGSYIYHWDPNTTRFTKLQDIDPQRVRKPNDLEAFRIDGDWYFAVADSSKAGATSLYRWHQNGFYSHQALHPWHRDTDLEFVDGEGKPRLIVSSSSQAPVIYQWSRTQKQFVAQGEVTQVPDAQAVKHFRAGRDSYLCLSRYIGDSKILRWEGTRFSEVQALPSRGSLALQPFLVGGRRYLVLGSDFSFTQIYQWDEGRQKFVRFQELAVQAPRAFCYMPAGDAQLLLAPSFKGQTLVYRHIVVDLSA
;
A
#
# COMPACT_ATOMS: atom_id res chain seq x y z
N ALA A 1 100.47 -15.52 -8.82
CA ALA A 1 99.21 -15.05 -8.24
C ALA A 1 99.52 -13.97 -7.22
N ARG A 2 99.18 -12.73 -7.56
CA ARG A 2 99.59 -11.42 -7.02
C ARG A 2 98.27 -10.71 -6.65
N ARG A 3 98.05 -9.89 -5.63
CA ARG A 3 98.80 -8.98 -4.71
C ARG A 3 97.77 -8.69 -3.58
N GLY A 4 98.04 -8.28 -2.35
CA GLY A 4 99.11 -7.46 -1.75
C GLY A 4 98.54 -6.82 -0.45
N PRO A 5 99.36 -6.13 0.37
CA PRO A 5 99.22 -6.08 1.83
C PRO A 5 98.73 -4.73 2.42
N VAL A 6 98.62 -4.71 3.76
CA VAL A 6 98.45 -3.60 4.76
C VAL A 6 99.47 -2.43 4.59
N PRO A 7 99.59 -1.37 5.44
CA PRO A 7 98.70 -0.43 6.20
C PRO A 7 99.03 1.09 5.95
N GLY A 8 98.37 2.04 6.65
CA GLY A 8 98.88 3.42 6.94
C GLY A 8 97.84 4.28 7.71
N LEU A 9 97.98 4.54 9.01
CA LEU A 9 98.70 5.63 9.73
C LEU A 9 98.34 7.08 9.35
N LEU A 10 97.82 7.81 10.35
CA LEU A 10 98.02 9.25 10.70
C LEU A 10 97.54 10.31 9.66
N ALA A 11 97.11 11.53 9.99
CA ALA A 11 96.79 12.29 11.20
C ALA A 11 96.36 13.71 10.73
N LEU A 12 95.79 14.51 11.65
CA LEU A 12 95.74 16.00 11.63
C LEU A 12 94.78 16.61 10.57
N SER A 13 94.12 17.75 10.74
CA SER A 13 94.23 18.94 11.61
C SER A 13 92.87 19.68 11.53
N ALA A 14 92.26 20.09 12.65
CA ALA A 14 92.37 21.40 13.31
C ALA A 14 91.73 22.61 12.60
N LEU A 15 90.96 23.37 13.40
CA LEU A 15 90.48 24.75 13.25
C LEU A 15 89.36 24.94 12.20
N GLY A 16 88.12 25.32 12.54
CA GLY A 16 87.67 26.29 13.54
C GLY A 16 87.24 27.55 12.80
N PHE A 17 85.94 27.88 12.73
CA PHE A 17 85.50 29.26 12.44
C PHE A 17 84.00 29.48 12.75
N CYS A 18 83.77 30.49 13.60
CA CYS A 18 82.62 31.37 13.78
C CYS A 18 81.21 30.92 13.35
N LEU A 19 80.36 30.69 14.36
CA LEU A 19 78.90 30.78 14.24
C LEU A 19 78.49 32.23 13.97
N MET A 20 78.04 32.52 12.75
CA MET A 20 77.19 33.68 12.46
C MET A 20 75.75 33.30 12.75
N LEU A 21 75.17 33.90 13.79
CA LEU A 21 73.72 33.91 14.06
C LEU A 21 73.01 34.67 12.92
N GLN A 22 72.52 33.95 11.91
CA GLN A 22 71.51 34.49 11.01
C GLN A 22 70.13 34.30 11.64
N VAL A 23 69.57 35.39 12.12
CA VAL A 23 68.13 35.51 12.41
C VAL A 23 67.39 35.29 11.09
N SER A 24 66.88 34.07 10.90
CA SER A 24 65.96 33.79 9.81
C SER A 24 64.63 34.45 10.15
N ALA A 25 64.38 35.63 9.56
CA ALA A 25 63.05 36.21 9.53
C ALA A 25 62.12 35.22 8.81
N LYS A 26 61.33 34.46 9.57
CA LYS A 26 60.22 33.66 9.03
C LYS A 26 59.30 34.61 8.28
N ARG A 27 59.32 34.53 6.95
CA ARG A 27 58.29 35.17 6.10
C ARG A 27 56.92 34.69 6.61
N PRO A 28 55.92 35.58 6.75
CA PRO A 28 54.58 35.16 7.08
C PRO A 28 54.11 34.11 6.07
N PRO A 29 53.30 33.10 6.48
CA PRO A 29 52.80 32.08 5.58
C PRO A 29 52.13 32.76 4.39
N LYS A 30 52.53 32.40 3.17
CA LYS A 30 51.89 32.90 1.95
C LYS A 30 50.42 32.46 2.01
N THR A 31 49.51 33.43 2.08
CA THR A 31 48.08 33.18 1.93
C THR A 31 47.86 32.36 0.66
N PRO A 32 47.09 31.26 0.70
CA PRO A 32 46.79 30.50 -0.50
C PRO A 32 46.20 31.44 -1.56
N PRO A 33 46.61 31.33 -2.82
CA PRO A 33 46.08 32.20 -3.87
C PRO A 33 44.57 31.98 -3.96
N CYS A 34 43.83 33.09 -3.89
CA CYS A 34 42.37 33.08 -4.06
C CYS A 34 42.01 32.37 -5.38
N PRO A 35 40.97 31.53 -5.39
CA PRO A 35 40.53 30.85 -6.61
C PRO A 35 40.24 31.86 -7.74
N PRO A 36 40.49 31.52 -9.00
CA PRO A 36 40.34 32.45 -10.12
C PRO A 36 38.89 32.91 -10.35
N SER A 37 37.91 32.10 -9.90
CA SER A 37 36.49 32.41 -9.95
C SER A 37 36.01 33.23 -8.75
N CYS A 38 36.92 33.69 -7.89
CA CYS A 38 36.62 34.36 -6.63
C CYS A 38 37.42 35.65 -6.45
N SER A 39 36.82 36.61 -5.75
CA SER A 39 37.46 37.77 -5.17
C SER A 39 37.49 37.58 -3.66
N CYS A 40 38.68 37.47 -3.07
CA CYS A 40 38.86 37.19 -1.64
C CYS A 40 39.49 38.37 -0.92
N THR A 41 38.91 38.75 0.22
CA THR A 41 39.58 39.53 1.26
C THR A 41 40.04 38.59 2.38
N ARG A 42 40.44 39.15 3.54
CA ARG A 42 40.82 38.37 4.71
C ARG A 42 39.64 37.57 5.29
N ASP A 43 38.48 38.19 5.28
CA ASP A 43 37.25 37.81 5.98
C ASP A 43 36.09 37.50 5.04
N THR A 44 36.15 37.90 3.78
CA THR A 44 35.09 37.70 2.79
C THR A 44 35.60 37.01 1.54
N ALA A 45 34.75 36.20 0.91
CA ALA A 45 34.99 35.63 -0.41
C ALA A 45 33.73 35.76 -1.26
N PHE A 46 33.86 36.36 -2.44
CA PHE A 46 32.78 36.50 -3.41
C PHE A 46 33.14 35.75 -4.68
N CYS A 47 32.35 34.75 -5.05
CA CYS A 47 32.67 33.81 -6.10
C CYS A 47 31.57 33.77 -7.17
N VAL A 48 31.97 33.85 -8.45
CA VAL A 48 31.09 33.85 -9.62
C VAL A 48 31.55 32.77 -10.59
N ASP A 49 30.62 32.05 -11.21
CA ASP A 49 30.91 30.99 -12.22
C ASP A 49 31.87 29.91 -11.72
N SER A 50 31.83 29.62 -10.41
CA SER A 50 32.67 28.60 -9.80
C SER A 50 32.22 27.20 -10.24
N LYS A 51 33.16 26.35 -10.68
CA LYS A 51 32.87 24.97 -11.15
C LYS A 51 32.60 23.98 -10.02
N ALA A 52 32.98 24.31 -8.80
CA ALA A 52 32.77 23.54 -7.59
C ALA A 52 32.86 24.47 -6.38
N VAL A 53 32.49 23.98 -5.19
CA VAL A 53 32.70 24.72 -3.94
C VAL A 53 34.21 24.99 -3.76
N PRO A 54 34.64 26.27 -3.66
CA PRO A 54 36.06 26.60 -3.68
C PRO A 54 36.79 26.10 -2.42
N ARG A 55 37.84 25.29 -2.62
CA ARG A 55 38.64 24.70 -1.52
C ARG A 55 39.80 25.58 -1.04
N ASN A 56 40.33 26.44 -1.92
CA ASN A 56 41.52 27.25 -1.65
C ASN A 56 41.17 28.66 -1.17
N LEU A 57 40.17 28.79 -0.29
CA LEU A 57 39.81 30.06 0.31
C LEU A 57 40.68 30.33 1.56
N PRO A 58 40.89 31.60 1.95
CA PRO A 58 41.57 31.92 3.20
C PRO A 58 40.86 31.29 4.39
N SER A 59 41.62 30.75 5.36
CA SER A 59 41.07 30.05 6.52
C SER A 59 40.33 30.95 7.52
N GLU A 60 40.48 32.26 7.40
CA GLU A 60 39.84 33.29 8.24
C GLU A 60 38.53 33.83 7.64
N VAL A 61 38.07 33.30 6.49
CA VAL A 61 36.83 33.75 5.85
C VAL A 61 35.63 33.47 6.76
N ILE A 62 34.87 34.52 7.05
CA ILE A 62 33.63 34.50 7.83
C ILE A 62 32.40 34.69 6.94
N SER A 63 32.55 35.26 5.74
CA SER A 63 31.45 35.51 4.81
C SER A 63 31.76 34.98 3.42
N LEU A 64 30.93 34.07 2.91
CA LEU A 64 31.07 33.50 1.57
C LEU A 64 29.79 33.75 0.75
N THR A 65 29.97 34.26 -0.45
CA THR A 65 28.90 34.44 -1.43
C THR A 65 29.23 33.70 -2.72
N LEU A 66 28.31 32.86 -3.19
CA LEU A 66 28.39 32.11 -4.44
C LEU A 66 27.20 32.48 -5.33
N VAL A 67 27.51 32.99 -6.53
CA VAL A 67 26.53 33.42 -7.54
C VAL A 67 26.85 32.76 -8.88
N SER A 68 25.82 32.38 -9.64
CA SER A 68 25.96 31.78 -10.98
C SER A 68 26.91 30.58 -11.03
N ALA A 69 26.94 29.73 -10.00
CA ALA A 69 27.78 28.54 -9.97
C ALA A 69 27.53 27.61 -11.17
N ALA A 70 28.60 27.03 -11.72
CA ALA A 70 28.56 26.13 -12.86
C ALA A 70 28.32 24.65 -12.47
N PHE A 71 27.87 24.40 -11.24
CA PHE A 71 27.49 23.09 -10.72
C PHE A 71 26.07 23.15 -10.14
N SER A 72 25.41 22.01 -10.07
CA SER A 72 23.98 21.90 -9.69
C SER A 72 23.74 21.18 -8.37
N GLU A 73 24.79 20.72 -7.69
CA GLU A 73 24.66 19.90 -6.48
C GLU A 73 25.68 20.30 -5.40
N ILE A 74 25.21 20.44 -4.17
CA ILE A 74 26.06 20.67 -3.00
C ILE A 74 26.24 19.33 -2.28
N GLN A 75 27.47 18.83 -2.29
CA GLN A 75 27.83 17.55 -1.68
C GLN A 75 27.88 17.62 -0.14
N ASP A 76 27.86 16.45 0.49
CA ASP A 76 27.99 16.30 1.94
C ASP A 76 29.28 16.96 2.46
N GLY A 77 29.15 17.79 3.50
CA GLY A 77 30.28 18.50 4.11
C GLY A 77 31.05 19.42 3.15
N ALA A 78 30.42 19.94 2.09
CA ALA A 78 31.08 20.73 1.06
C ALA A 78 31.81 21.98 1.58
N PHE A 79 31.39 22.51 2.74
CA PHE A 79 31.96 23.70 3.38
C PHE A 79 32.74 23.39 4.66
N SER A 80 32.99 22.12 4.97
CA SER A 80 33.63 21.68 6.23
C SER A 80 35.03 22.24 6.46
N HIS A 81 35.71 22.70 5.41
CA HIS A 81 37.01 23.38 5.48
C HIS A 81 36.94 24.84 5.93
N LEU A 82 35.73 25.41 6.11
CA LEU A 82 35.50 26.81 6.53
C LEU A 82 34.77 26.89 7.90
N PRO A 83 35.39 26.42 9.00
CA PRO A 83 34.70 26.28 10.29
C PRO A 83 34.33 27.62 10.97
N LEU A 84 34.89 28.73 10.51
CA LEU A 84 34.64 30.09 11.04
C LEU A 84 33.53 30.84 10.29
N LEU A 85 32.91 30.21 9.29
CA LEU A 85 31.89 30.86 8.47
C LEU A 85 30.67 31.27 9.32
N GLN A 86 30.28 32.53 9.22
CA GLN A 86 29.12 33.14 9.89
C GLN A 86 28.01 33.49 8.89
N PHE A 87 28.38 33.79 7.64
CA PHE A 87 27.45 34.17 6.57
C PHE A 87 27.71 33.35 5.30
N LEU A 88 26.66 32.72 4.77
CA LEU A 88 26.70 31.99 3.50
C LEU A 88 25.51 32.38 2.61
N LEU A 89 25.81 32.96 1.46
CA LEU A 89 24.83 33.32 0.43
C LEU A 89 25.04 32.47 -0.83
N LEU A 90 24.02 31.71 -1.20
CA LEU A 90 23.92 30.86 -2.36
C LEU A 90 22.76 31.37 -3.24
N ASN A 91 23.04 32.39 -4.06
CA ASN A 91 22.01 33.11 -4.80
C ASN A 91 22.15 32.94 -6.32
N SER A 92 21.03 32.81 -7.03
CA SER A 92 21.00 32.72 -8.50
C SER A 92 21.89 31.61 -9.05
N ASN A 93 21.89 30.43 -8.42
CA ASN A 93 22.56 29.24 -8.94
C ASN A 93 21.51 28.24 -9.47
N LYS A 94 21.96 27.22 -10.20
CA LYS A 94 21.08 26.15 -10.72
C LYS A 94 21.12 24.91 -9.84
N PHE A 95 21.14 25.11 -8.51
CA PHE A 95 21.16 23.99 -7.59
C PHE A 95 19.82 23.27 -7.61
N THR A 96 19.86 21.96 -7.83
CA THR A 96 18.68 21.08 -7.84
C THR A 96 18.68 20.14 -6.62
N LEU A 97 19.86 19.85 -6.06
CA LEU A 97 20.04 18.95 -4.93
C LEU A 97 21.03 19.50 -3.90
N ILE A 98 20.70 19.34 -2.62
CA ILE A 98 21.61 19.57 -1.49
C ILE A 98 21.73 18.25 -0.72
N GLY A 99 22.95 17.72 -0.64
CA GLY A 99 23.27 16.47 0.03
C GLY A 99 22.97 16.47 1.53
N ASP A 100 23.00 15.27 2.10
CA ASP A 100 22.79 15.09 3.53
C ASP A 100 23.97 15.73 4.29
N ASN A 101 23.68 16.51 5.32
CA ASN A 101 24.73 17.14 6.11
C ASN A 101 25.66 18.06 5.28
N ALA A 102 25.19 18.62 4.15
CA ALA A 102 25.95 19.50 3.26
C ALA A 102 26.67 20.65 4.00
N PHE A 103 26.06 21.17 5.07
CA PHE A 103 26.59 22.27 5.88
C PHE A 103 27.27 21.82 7.18
N THR A 104 27.61 20.53 7.32
CA THR A 104 28.35 20.04 8.48
C THR A 104 29.73 20.70 8.60
N GLY A 105 30.12 20.99 9.84
CA GLY A 105 31.35 21.72 10.16
C GLY A 105 31.15 23.23 10.35
N LEU A 106 29.99 23.77 9.94
CA LEU A 106 29.67 25.19 10.04
C LEU A 106 28.96 25.56 11.36
N SER A 107 29.57 25.25 12.51
CA SER A 107 28.94 25.45 13.82
C SER A 107 28.73 26.92 14.21
N HIS A 108 29.44 27.86 13.57
CA HIS A 108 29.36 29.31 13.82
C HIS A 108 28.46 30.04 12.81
N LEU A 109 27.84 29.32 11.87
CA LEU A 109 27.01 29.93 10.84
C LEU A 109 25.75 30.53 11.45
N GLN A 110 25.53 31.81 11.18
CA GLN A 110 24.40 32.59 11.69
C GLN A 110 23.38 32.91 10.60
N TYR A 111 23.85 33.15 9.37
CA TYR A 111 23.04 33.53 8.22
C TYR A 111 23.27 32.54 7.08
N LEU A 112 22.21 31.87 6.65
CA LEU A 112 22.23 30.96 5.51
C LEU A 112 21.12 31.35 4.55
N PHE A 113 21.50 31.86 3.38
CA PHE A 113 20.57 32.29 2.35
C PHE A 113 20.77 31.45 1.10
N ILE A 114 19.76 30.66 0.74
CA ILE A 114 19.75 29.78 -0.43
C ILE A 114 18.58 30.23 -1.30
N GLU A 115 18.80 31.24 -2.12
CA GLU A 115 17.74 31.98 -2.81
C GLU A 115 17.86 31.87 -4.32
N ASN A 116 16.73 31.89 -5.04
CA ASN A 116 16.70 31.89 -6.50
C ASN A 116 17.48 30.69 -7.11
N ASN A 117 17.21 29.47 -6.62
CA ASN A 117 17.72 28.23 -7.20
C ASN A 117 16.57 27.30 -7.62
N ASP A 118 16.88 26.12 -8.18
CA ASP A 118 15.91 25.17 -8.72
C ASP A 118 15.68 23.95 -7.80
N ILE A 119 15.72 24.17 -6.49
CA ILE A 119 15.61 23.08 -5.51
C ILE A 119 14.15 22.65 -5.36
N TRP A 120 13.87 21.37 -5.60
CA TRP A 120 12.51 20.80 -5.46
C TRP A 120 12.25 20.11 -4.12
N THR A 121 13.29 19.53 -3.53
CA THR A 121 13.22 18.81 -2.26
C THR A 121 14.51 19.00 -1.47
N LEU A 122 14.38 18.95 -0.15
CA LEU A 122 15.49 18.91 0.79
C LEU A 122 15.46 17.58 1.54
N SER A 123 16.56 17.24 2.19
CA SER A 123 16.60 16.12 3.13
C SER A 123 16.34 16.61 4.54
N LYS A 124 15.79 15.75 5.40
CA LYS A 124 15.62 16.05 6.83
C LYS A 124 16.96 16.33 7.55
N PHE A 125 18.08 15.93 6.95
CA PHE A 125 19.42 16.11 7.51
C PHE A 125 20.18 17.30 6.89
N THR A 126 19.57 18.06 5.99
CA THR A 126 20.26 19.15 5.28
C THR A 126 20.87 20.19 6.24
N PHE A 127 20.12 20.63 7.26
CA PHE A 127 20.58 21.65 8.22
C PHE A 127 21.20 21.09 9.51
N ARG A 128 21.57 19.81 9.52
CA ARG A 128 22.13 19.17 10.70
C ARG A 128 23.46 19.85 11.09
N GLY A 129 23.58 20.21 12.36
CA GLY A 129 24.82 20.77 12.93
C GLY A 129 24.90 22.30 12.92
N LEU A 130 23.92 23.00 12.33
CA LEU A 130 23.85 24.46 12.28
C LEU A 130 23.30 25.07 13.57
N LYS A 131 23.99 24.84 14.69
CA LYS A 131 23.53 25.21 16.05
C LYS A 131 23.45 26.73 16.30
N SER A 132 24.16 27.52 15.52
CA SER A 132 24.22 28.99 15.70
C SER A 132 23.35 29.75 14.69
N LEU A 133 22.54 29.05 13.89
CA LEU A 133 21.79 29.65 12.79
C LEU A 133 20.62 30.48 13.32
N THR A 134 20.58 31.76 12.93
CA THR A 134 19.55 32.71 13.35
C THR A 134 18.65 33.13 12.20
N HIS A 135 19.16 33.14 10.96
CA HIS A 135 18.40 33.53 9.77
C HIS A 135 18.59 32.47 8.69
N LEU A 136 17.47 31.93 8.19
CA LEU A 136 17.44 30.98 7.10
C LEU A 136 16.51 31.49 6.00
N SER A 137 17.03 31.63 4.78
CA SER A 137 16.20 31.91 3.60
C SER A 137 16.28 30.76 2.61
N LEU A 138 15.13 30.25 2.22
CA LEU A 138 14.90 29.31 1.11
C LEU A 138 13.98 29.95 0.07
N ALA A 139 13.97 31.28 -0.01
CA ALA A 139 13.05 32.03 -0.87
C ALA A 139 13.33 31.80 -2.36
N ASN A 140 12.26 31.84 -3.16
CA ASN A 140 12.31 31.71 -4.62
C ASN A 140 13.06 30.45 -5.09
N ASN A 141 12.79 29.33 -4.43
CA ASN A 141 13.12 28.01 -4.97
C ASN A 141 11.85 27.36 -5.53
N ASN A 142 11.94 26.09 -5.93
CA ASN A 142 10.80 25.33 -6.45
C ASN A 142 10.33 24.26 -5.46
N LEU A 143 10.47 24.51 -4.15
CA LEU A 143 10.14 23.52 -3.13
C LEU A 143 8.64 23.20 -3.18
N GLN A 144 8.32 21.92 -3.33
CA GLN A 144 6.94 21.42 -3.30
C GLN A 144 6.52 20.96 -1.90
N THR A 145 7.49 20.58 -1.07
CA THR A 145 7.27 20.15 0.31
C THR A 145 8.56 20.33 1.11
N LEU A 146 8.45 20.26 2.43
CA LEU A 146 9.59 20.25 3.34
C LEU A 146 9.52 18.99 4.21
N PRO A 147 10.63 18.26 4.38
CA PRO A 147 10.67 17.10 5.26
C PRO A 147 10.32 17.49 6.70
N ARG A 148 9.57 16.62 7.38
CA ARG A 148 9.31 16.77 8.81
C ARG A 148 10.63 16.86 9.59
N ASP A 149 10.62 17.67 10.63
CA ASP A 149 11.76 17.92 11.54
C ASP A 149 12.99 18.58 10.89
N ILE A 150 12.90 19.08 9.65
CA ILE A 150 14.05 19.75 8.99
C ILE A 150 14.60 20.95 9.79
N PHE A 151 13.74 21.64 10.55
CA PHE A 151 14.12 22.77 11.41
C PHE A 151 14.48 22.36 12.84
N ARG A 152 14.33 21.10 13.20
CA ARG A 152 14.62 20.60 14.55
C ARG A 152 16.05 20.89 15.05
N PRO A 153 17.10 20.90 14.20
CA PRO A 153 18.45 21.26 14.64
C PRO A 153 18.68 22.76 14.90
N LEU A 154 17.70 23.63 14.61
CA LEU A 154 17.85 25.08 14.55
C LEU A 154 17.24 25.76 15.79
N ASP A 155 17.84 25.53 16.96
CA ASP A 155 17.27 25.90 18.27
C ASP A 155 17.09 27.42 18.49
N ILE A 156 17.85 28.26 17.77
CA ILE A 156 17.88 29.72 17.94
C ILE A 156 17.47 30.49 16.66
N LEU A 157 16.68 29.85 15.80
CA LEU A 157 16.22 30.44 14.55
C LEU A 157 15.25 31.60 14.82
N ASN A 158 15.65 32.80 14.43
CA ASN A 158 14.86 34.02 14.58
C ASN A 158 14.03 34.33 13.35
N ASP A 159 14.57 34.14 12.14
CA ASP A 159 13.89 34.46 10.89
C ASP A 159 13.97 33.32 9.86
N LEU A 160 12.84 33.05 9.22
CA LEU A 160 12.70 32.05 8.17
C LEU A 160 11.93 32.61 6.97
N ASP A 161 12.55 32.62 5.79
CA ASP A 161 11.88 32.98 4.53
C ASP A 161 11.67 31.75 3.63
N LEU A 162 10.41 31.46 3.32
CA LEU A 162 9.98 30.38 2.41
C LEU A 162 9.19 30.91 1.20
N ARG A 163 9.12 32.23 0.99
CA ARG A 163 8.32 32.84 -0.08
C ARG A 163 8.77 32.38 -1.46
N GLY A 164 7.88 32.45 -2.45
CA GLY A 164 8.21 32.13 -3.84
C GLY A 164 8.46 30.64 -4.11
N ASN A 165 8.07 29.74 -3.20
CA ASN A 165 8.06 28.29 -3.42
C ASN A 165 6.68 27.80 -3.88
N SER A 166 6.63 26.59 -4.44
CA SER A 166 5.41 25.99 -5.02
C SER A 166 4.85 24.86 -4.14
N LEU A 167 4.52 25.17 -2.88
CA LEU A 167 4.12 24.18 -1.88
C LEU A 167 2.83 23.44 -2.26
N ASN A 168 2.86 22.12 -2.18
CA ASN A 168 1.69 21.26 -2.26
C ASN A 168 1.15 21.00 -0.85
N CYS A 169 0.06 21.67 -0.48
CA CYS A 169 -0.58 21.63 0.82
C CYS A 169 -1.44 20.36 0.99
N ASP A 170 -0.75 19.22 0.98
CA ASP A 170 -1.27 17.92 1.36
C ASP A 170 -0.79 17.55 2.78
N CYS A 171 -0.93 16.28 3.14
CA CYS A 171 -0.55 15.78 4.46
C CYS A 171 0.91 15.95 4.82
N LYS A 172 1.82 16.02 3.84
CA LYS A 172 3.25 16.22 4.08
C LYS A 172 3.56 17.62 4.59
N VAL A 173 2.67 18.59 4.35
CA VAL A 173 2.82 19.98 4.82
C VAL A 173 2.09 20.22 6.15
N LYS A 174 1.29 19.26 6.64
CA LYS A 174 0.55 19.40 7.91
C LYS A 174 1.46 19.77 9.08
N TRP A 175 2.62 19.13 9.21
CA TRP A 175 3.58 19.44 10.29
C TRP A 175 4.08 20.89 10.21
N LEU A 176 4.23 21.46 9.01
CA LEU A 176 4.69 22.83 8.81
C LEU A 176 3.61 23.81 9.27
N VAL A 177 2.33 23.53 8.97
CA VAL A 177 1.19 24.31 9.52
C VAL A 177 1.22 24.29 11.05
N GLU A 178 1.41 23.12 11.66
CA GLU A 178 1.51 22.97 13.11
C GLU A 178 2.71 23.73 13.70
N TRP A 179 3.87 23.64 13.05
CA TRP A 179 5.09 24.33 13.47
C TRP A 179 4.94 25.85 13.39
N LEU A 180 4.37 26.37 12.30
CA LEU A 180 4.11 27.81 12.11
C LEU A 180 3.18 28.38 13.17
N ALA A 181 2.24 27.59 13.68
CA ALA A 181 1.32 28.03 14.74
C ALA A 181 1.97 28.15 16.12
N HIS A 182 3.10 27.50 16.37
CA HIS A 182 3.75 27.42 17.69
C HIS A 182 5.17 27.99 17.74
N THR A 183 5.77 28.28 16.59
CA THR A 183 7.14 28.80 16.52
C THR A 183 7.20 30.27 16.95
N ASN A 184 8.34 30.66 17.56
CA ASN A 184 8.67 32.05 17.83
C ASN A 184 9.47 32.70 16.69
N THR A 185 9.84 31.92 15.66
CA THR A 185 10.55 32.39 14.47
C THR A 185 9.64 33.29 13.64
N THR A 186 10.14 34.44 13.17
CA THR A 186 9.44 35.29 12.22
C THR A 186 9.41 34.62 10.85
N VAL A 187 8.22 34.37 10.33
CA VAL A 187 8.02 33.74 9.02
C VAL A 187 7.11 34.59 8.16
N ALA A 188 7.60 34.98 6.98
CA ALA A 188 6.79 35.72 6.02
C ALA A 188 5.61 34.86 5.50
N PRO A 189 4.47 35.48 5.11
CA PRO A 189 3.32 34.74 4.61
C PRO A 189 3.67 33.90 3.39
N ILE A 190 3.35 32.61 3.46
CA ILE A 190 3.56 31.62 2.41
C ILE A 190 2.23 31.03 1.96
N TYR A 191 2.15 30.66 0.68
CA TYR A 191 0.91 30.27 0.02
C TYR A 191 1.05 28.90 -0.63
N CYS A 192 -0.06 28.17 -0.70
CA CYS A 192 -0.14 26.89 -1.37
C CYS A 192 -0.26 27.07 -2.88
N ALA A 193 0.51 26.32 -3.66
CA ALA A 193 0.36 26.20 -5.10
C ALA A 193 -0.65 25.10 -5.49
N SER A 194 -0.81 24.08 -4.64
CA SER A 194 -1.71 22.95 -4.87
C SER A 194 -2.12 22.32 -3.52
N PRO A 195 -3.11 21.41 -3.46
CA PRO A 195 -4.11 21.09 -4.49
C PRO A 195 -5.07 22.26 -4.78
N PRO A 196 -5.90 22.22 -5.84
CA PRO A 196 -6.79 23.32 -6.22
C PRO A 196 -7.70 23.86 -5.10
N ARG A 197 -8.10 22.99 -4.15
CA ARG A 197 -8.89 23.40 -2.98
C ARG A 197 -8.18 24.39 -2.05
N PHE A 198 -6.84 24.37 -2.02
CA PHE A 198 -6.01 25.20 -1.17
C PHE A 198 -5.15 26.19 -1.96
N GLN A 199 -5.26 26.20 -3.29
CA GLN A 199 -4.46 27.09 -4.11
C GLN A 199 -4.66 28.56 -3.68
N GLU A 200 -3.57 29.33 -3.60
CA GLU A 200 -3.50 30.70 -3.09
C GLU A 200 -3.93 30.90 -1.62
N HIS A 201 -4.21 29.84 -0.86
CA HIS A 201 -4.45 29.96 0.58
C HIS A 201 -3.14 30.06 1.34
N LYS A 202 -3.14 30.87 2.40
CA LYS A 202 -1.99 30.98 3.31
C LYS A 202 -1.83 29.69 4.09
N VAL A 203 -0.62 29.12 4.09
CA VAL A 203 -0.31 27.88 4.82
C VAL A 203 -0.59 28.04 6.32
N GLN A 204 -0.29 29.22 6.87
CA GLN A 204 -0.49 29.57 8.29
C GLN A 204 -1.96 29.53 8.73
N ASP A 205 -2.88 29.76 7.81
CA ASP A 205 -4.32 29.87 8.10
C ASP A 205 -5.07 28.57 7.80
N LEU A 206 -4.37 27.52 7.34
CA LEU A 206 -5.01 26.26 6.98
C LEU A 206 -5.52 25.52 8.23
N PRO A 207 -6.80 25.12 8.25
CA PRO A 207 -7.33 24.36 9.35
C PRO A 207 -6.75 22.94 9.36
N LEU A 208 -6.08 22.57 10.45
CA LEU A 208 -5.46 21.25 10.63
C LEU A 208 -6.45 20.07 10.46
N ARG A 209 -7.75 20.31 10.67
CA ARG A 209 -8.81 19.30 10.52
C ARG A 209 -9.14 18.95 9.07
N GLU A 210 -8.77 19.78 8.10
CA GLU A 210 -9.03 19.52 6.68
C GLU A 210 -7.94 18.62 6.03
N PHE A 211 -6.89 18.31 6.79
CA PHE A 211 -5.86 17.35 6.42
C PHE A 211 -6.26 15.94 6.86
N ASP A 212 -6.97 15.20 6.00
CA ASP A 212 -7.23 13.77 6.18
C ASP A 212 -5.98 12.94 5.85
N CYS A 213 -5.08 12.83 6.84
CA CYS A 213 -3.79 12.15 6.68
C CYS A 213 -3.78 10.69 7.04
N ILE A 214 -4.88 10.21 7.61
CA ILE A 214 -5.06 8.81 7.92
C ILE A 214 -5.69 8.14 6.70
N THR A 215 -4.85 7.47 5.92
CA THR A 215 -5.28 6.55 4.87
C THR A 215 -5.08 5.11 5.32
N THR A 216 -5.28 4.19 4.40
CA THR A 216 -5.05 2.76 4.60
C THR A 216 -4.23 2.22 3.45
N ASP A 217 -3.76 0.98 3.58
CA ASP A 217 -3.07 0.26 2.50
C ASP A 217 -3.28 -1.25 2.66
N PHE A 218 -3.21 -2.01 1.56
CA PHE A 218 -3.14 -3.47 1.57
C PHE A 218 -1.72 -3.92 1.24
N VAL A 219 -0.97 -4.31 2.26
CA VAL A 219 0.42 -4.76 2.11
C VAL A 219 0.49 -6.28 2.07
N LEU A 220 1.38 -6.84 1.24
CA LEU A 220 1.58 -8.29 1.22
C LEU A 220 2.03 -8.76 2.60
N TYR A 221 1.28 -9.69 3.19
CA TYR A 221 1.48 -10.17 4.55
C TYR A 221 2.07 -11.58 4.59
N GLN A 222 1.46 -12.50 3.83
CA GLN A 222 1.90 -13.88 3.73
C GLN A 222 1.68 -14.38 2.30
N THR A 223 2.59 -15.21 1.83
CA THR A 223 2.47 -15.91 0.56
C THR A 223 2.27 -17.39 0.83
N LEU A 224 1.17 -17.94 0.36
CA LEU A 224 0.88 -19.37 0.43
C LEU A 224 1.38 -20.00 -0.87
N SER A 225 2.40 -20.85 -0.76
CA SER A 225 3.17 -21.42 -1.88
C SER A 225 2.41 -22.46 -2.73
N PHE A 226 1.12 -22.25 -2.94
CA PHE A 226 0.25 -23.13 -3.70
C PHE A 226 -0.89 -22.34 -4.39
N PRO A 227 -1.41 -22.85 -5.51
CA PRO A 227 -2.61 -22.31 -6.15
C PRO A 227 -3.87 -22.74 -5.39
N ALA A 228 -4.92 -21.94 -5.51
CA ALA A 228 -6.27 -22.22 -5.02
C ALA A 228 -7.31 -21.51 -5.89
N VAL A 229 -8.52 -22.05 -5.95
CA VAL A 229 -9.62 -21.48 -6.75
C VAL A 229 -10.73 -20.85 -5.90
N SER A 230 -10.84 -21.23 -4.63
CA SER A 230 -11.77 -20.65 -3.66
C SER A 230 -11.12 -20.61 -2.28
N ALA A 231 -11.58 -19.67 -1.44
CA ALA A 231 -11.13 -19.46 -0.07
C ALA A 231 -12.33 -19.05 0.80
N GLU A 232 -12.56 -19.80 1.86
CA GLU A 232 -13.71 -19.61 2.77
C GLU A 232 -13.22 -19.57 4.22
N PRO A 233 -13.18 -18.39 4.86
CA PRO A 233 -12.80 -18.26 6.26
C PRO A 233 -13.99 -18.69 7.12
N PHE A 234 -13.72 -19.36 8.23
CA PHE A 234 -14.77 -19.77 9.15
C PHE A 234 -14.28 -19.83 10.59
N LEU A 235 -15.23 -19.63 11.51
CA LEU A 235 -15.00 -19.78 12.94
C LEU A 235 -15.52 -21.14 13.39
N TYR A 236 -14.70 -21.88 14.12
CA TYR A 236 -15.10 -23.13 14.75
C TYR A 236 -14.44 -23.26 16.12
N SER A 237 -15.23 -23.52 17.15
CA SER A 237 -14.74 -23.61 18.54
C SER A 237 -13.89 -22.40 18.95
N SER A 238 -14.33 -21.20 18.57
CA SER A 238 -13.65 -19.89 18.81
C SER A 238 -12.31 -19.68 18.11
N ASP A 239 -11.81 -20.66 17.37
CA ASP A 239 -10.63 -20.53 16.52
C ASP A 239 -11.03 -20.15 15.09
N LEU A 240 -10.13 -19.43 14.43
CA LEU A 240 -10.29 -19.00 13.05
C LEU A 240 -9.55 -19.94 12.09
N TYR A 241 -10.27 -20.40 11.08
CA TYR A 241 -9.80 -21.32 10.05
C TYR A 241 -10.05 -20.76 8.66
N LEU A 242 -9.42 -21.40 7.67
CA LEU A 242 -9.58 -21.11 6.26
C LEU A 242 -9.66 -22.42 5.47
N ALA A 243 -10.74 -22.60 4.71
CA ALA A 243 -10.86 -23.69 3.75
C ALA A 243 -10.48 -23.22 2.34
N LEU A 244 -9.66 -23.99 1.63
CA LEU A 244 -9.17 -23.69 0.29
C LEU A 244 -9.39 -24.87 -0.64
N ALA A 245 -10.03 -24.65 -1.79
CA ALA A 245 -10.10 -25.68 -2.84
C ALA A 245 -8.86 -25.61 -3.74
N GLN A 246 -8.14 -26.71 -3.85
CA GLN A 246 -6.88 -26.80 -4.58
C GLN A 246 -6.93 -27.89 -5.66
N PRO A 247 -7.35 -27.57 -6.88
CA PRO A 247 -7.46 -28.54 -7.97
C PRO A 247 -6.12 -29.23 -8.26
N GLY A 248 -5.03 -28.46 -8.31
CA GLY A 248 -3.69 -28.97 -8.62
C GLY A 248 -3.10 -29.89 -7.55
N VAL A 249 -3.51 -29.71 -6.29
CA VAL A 249 -3.10 -30.56 -5.15
C VAL A 249 -4.10 -31.70 -4.93
N SER A 250 -5.24 -31.68 -5.62
CA SER A 250 -6.35 -32.63 -5.43
C SER A 250 -6.81 -32.70 -3.98
N ALA A 251 -6.95 -31.54 -3.34
CA ALA A 251 -7.33 -31.43 -1.94
C ALA A 251 -8.22 -30.22 -1.66
N CYS A 252 -9.02 -30.37 -0.62
CA CYS A 252 -9.61 -29.27 0.11
C CYS A 252 -8.77 -29.07 1.39
N THR A 253 -7.96 -28.02 1.41
CA THR A 253 -6.99 -27.77 2.48
C THR A 253 -7.59 -26.86 3.52
N ILE A 254 -7.49 -27.25 4.79
CA ILE A 254 -7.91 -26.46 5.94
C ILE A 254 -6.66 -25.91 6.61
N LEU A 255 -6.58 -24.59 6.71
CA LEU A 255 -5.57 -23.89 7.47
C LEU A 255 -6.18 -23.36 8.78
N LYS A 256 -5.35 -23.25 9.81
CA LYS A 256 -5.69 -22.63 11.10
C LYS A 256 -4.86 -21.37 11.28
N TRP A 257 -5.46 -20.31 11.83
CA TRP A 257 -4.74 -19.12 12.24
C TRP A 257 -3.97 -19.38 13.54
N ASP A 258 -2.66 -19.21 13.50
CA ASP A 258 -1.79 -19.25 14.68
C ASP A 258 -1.75 -17.86 15.33
N TYR A 259 -2.33 -17.71 16.53
CA TYR A 259 -2.37 -16.44 17.25
C TYR A 259 -1.01 -16.00 17.82
N VAL A 260 -0.05 -16.92 17.96
CA VAL A 260 1.29 -16.63 18.50
C VAL A 260 2.19 -16.14 17.37
N GLU A 261 2.28 -16.90 16.29
CA GLU A 261 3.10 -16.54 15.13
C GLU A 261 2.42 -15.56 14.17
N ARG A 262 1.10 -15.38 14.33
CA ARG A 262 0.26 -14.51 13.51
C ARG A 262 0.28 -14.92 12.04
N GLN A 263 0.17 -16.21 11.75
CA GLN A 263 0.21 -16.72 10.38
C GLN A 263 -0.78 -17.87 10.18
N LEU A 264 -1.16 -18.11 8.93
CA LEU A 264 -1.93 -19.30 8.55
C LEU A 264 -1.01 -20.53 8.48
N ARG A 265 -1.42 -21.62 9.14
CA ARG A 265 -0.71 -22.91 9.17
C ARG A 265 -1.60 -24.05 8.71
N ASP A 266 -0.99 -25.06 8.10
CA ASP A 266 -1.68 -26.31 7.74
C ASP A 266 -2.34 -26.94 8.99
N TYR A 267 -3.61 -27.34 8.85
CA TYR A 267 -4.38 -28.00 9.91
C TYR A 267 -4.84 -29.40 9.50
N ASP A 268 -5.61 -29.50 8.42
CA ASP A 268 -6.05 -30.80 7.86
C ASP A 268 -6.22 -30.69 6.33
N ARG A 269 -6.28 -31.83 5.65
CA ARG A 269 -6.51 -31.89 4.19
C ARG A 269 -7.49 -32.99 3.86
N ILE A 270 -8.59 -32.61 3.23
CA ILE A 270 -9.59 -33.54 2.72
C ILE A 270 -9.21 -33.91 1.28
N PRO A 271 -8.98 -35.20 0.96
CA PRO A 271 -8.70 -35.63 -0.40
C PRO A 271 -9.86 -35.29 -1.32
N ALA A 272 -9.58 -34.51 -2.36
CA ALA A 272 -10.61 -34.00 -3.25
C ALA A 272 -10.09 -33.77 -4.69
N PRO A 273 -10.09 -34.81 -5.54
CA PRO A 273 -9.68 -34.69 -6.94
C PRO A 273 -10.47 -33.60 -7.68
N SER A 274 -9.75 -32.59 -8.20
CA SER A 274 -10.38 -31.46 -8.91
C SER A 274 -11.43 -30.72 -8.08
N ALA A 275 -11.11 -30.44 -6.81
CA ALA A 275 -11.90 -29.57 -5.95
C ALA A 275 -12.09 -28.18 -6.56
N VAL A 276 -13.33 -27.70 -6.57
CA VAL A 276 -13.71 -26.36 -7.06
C VAL A 276 -14.08 -25.45 -5.91
N HIS A 277 -14.81 -25.97 -4.92
CA HIS A 277 -15.26 -25.19 -3.78
C HIS A 277 -15.29 -26.03 -2.51
N CYS A 278 -14.85 -25.42 -1.42
CA CYS A 278 -14.87 -25.97 -0.07
C CYS A 278 -15.69 -25.06 0.83
N LYS A 279 -16.96 -25.39 1.09
CA LYS A 279 -17.84 -24.56 1.91
C LYS A 279 -17.94 -25.12 3.33
N PRO A 280 -17.30 -24.49 4.33
CA PRO A 280 -17.44 -24.87 5.73
C PRO A 280 -18.82 -24.45 6.26
N MET A 281 -19.41 -25.27 7.12
CA MET A 281 -20.68 -25.02 7.78
C MET A 281 -20.63 -25.52 9.22
N VAL A 282 -21.06 -24.70 10.18
CA VAL A 282 -21.16 -25.11 11.59
C VAL A 282 -22.63 -25.25 11.95
N VAL A 283 -23.09 -26.49 12.06
CA VAL A 283 -24.48 -26.85 12.37
C VAL A 283 -24.50 -27.51 13.74
N ASP A 284 -25.29 -26.98 14.67
CA ASP A 284 -25.43 -27.51 16.03
C ASP A 284 -24.07 -27.75 16.73
N SER A 285 -23.12 -26.82 16.55
CA SER A 285 -21.73 -26.88 17.05
C SER A 285 -20.86 -27.99 16.45
N GLN A 286 -21.34 -28.70 15.43
CA GLN A 286 -20.57 -29.66 14.64
C GLN A 286 -20.10 -29.00 13.34
N LEU A 287 -18.86 -29.31 12.94
CA LEU A 287 -18.25 -28.77 11.73
C LEU A 287 -18.44 -29.72 10.56
N TYR A 288 -19.00 -29.19 9.48
CA TYR A 288 -19.16 -29.86 8.19
C TYR A 288 -18.42 -29.08 7.11
N VAL A 289 -17.97 -29.77 6.08
CA VAL A 289 -17.40 -29.15 4.87
C VAL A 289 -18.05 -29.79 3.66
N VAL A 290 -18.72 -28.98 2.85
CA VAL A 290 -19.24 -29.39 1.55
C VAL A 290 -18.12 -29.22 0.53
N VAL A 291 -17.74 -30.31 -0.12
CA VAL A 291 -16.64 -30.36 -1.09
C VAL A 291 -17.21 -30.61 -2.48
N ALA A 292 -17.19 -29.56 -3.30
CA ALA A 292 -17.61 -29.60 -4.70
C ALA A 292 -16.44 -30.02 -5.61
N GLN A 293 -16.67 -31.00 -6.48
CA GLN A 293 -15.65 -31.57 -7.36
C GLN A 293 -16.18 -31.76 -8.79
N LEU A 294 -15.31 -31.53 -9.78
CA LEU A 294 -15.64 -31.79 -11.18
C LEU A 294 -15.61 -33.27 -11.56
N PHE A 295 -14.81 -34.07 -10.85
CA PHE A 295 -14.63 -35.50 -11.11
C PHE A 295 -14.78 -36.28 -9.82
N GLY A 296 -15.29 -37.52 -9.92
CA GLY A 296 -15.51 -38.40 -8.76
C GLY A 296 -16.81 -38.14 -7.98
N GLY A 297 -17.52 -37.05 -8.24
CA GLY A 297 -18.74 -36.66 -7.52
C GLY A 297 -18.43 -35.75 -6.32
N SER A 298 -19.42 -35.05 -5.80
CA SER A 298 -19.25 -34.13 -4.67
C SER A 298 -19.67 -34.78 -3.35
N TYR A 299 -19.09 -34.35 -2.23
CA TYR A 299 -19.29 -35.01 -0.94
C TYR A 299 -19.42 -34.01 0.21
N ILE A 300 -20.02 -34.48 1.31
CA ILE A 300 -20.09 -33.77 2.58
C ILE A 300 -19.21 -34.50 3.57
N TYR A 301 -18.32 -33.78 4.22
CA TYR A 301 -17.45 -34.27 5.29
C TYR A 301 -17.88 -33.67 6.62
N HIS A 302 -17.66 -34.41 7.70
CA HIS A 302 -17.82 -33.91 9.06
C HIS A 302 -16.53 -34.05 9.83
N TRP A 303 -16.27 -33.12 10.75
CA TRP A 303 -15.13 -33.17 11.65
C TRP A 303 -15.41 -34.16 12.78
N ASP A 304 -14.57 -35.20 12.91
CA ASP A 304 -14.64 -36.12 14.04
C ASP A 304 -13.60 -35.72 15.10
N PRO A 305 -14.03 -35.24 16.28
CA PRO A 305 -13.11 -34.83 17.34
C PRO A 305 -12.32 -36.00 17.94
N ASN A 306 -12.77 -37.25 17.80
CA ASN A 306 -12.07 -38.42 18.35
C ASN A 306 -10.85 -38.80 17.51
N THR A 307 -10.99 -38.72 16.18
CA THR A 307 -9.91 -39.01 15.23
C THR A 307 -9.15 -37.78 14.79
N THR A 308 -9.63 -36.58 15.17
CA THR A 308 -9.07 -35.27 14.79
C THR A 308 -8.90 -35.13 13.28
N ARG A 309 -9.87 -35.63 12.51
CA ARG A 309 -9.85 -35.62 11.05
C ARG A 309 -11.25 -35.45 10.49
N PHE A 310 -11.32 -34.94 9.26
CA PHE A 310 -12.54 -35.00 8.48
C PHE A 310 -12.83 -36.42 7.98
N THR A 311 -14.06 -36.87 8.17
CA THR A 311 -14.56 -38.14 7.64
C THR A 311 -15.77 -37.91 6.75
N LYS A 312 -15.83 -38.68 5.66
CA LYS A 312 -16.91 -38.56 4.68
C LYS A 312 -18.23 -38.97 5.34
N LEU A 313 -19.20 -38.06 5.30
CA LEU A 313 -20.54 -38.26 5.83
C LEU A 313 -21.51 -38.72 4.74
N GLN A 314 -21.55 -38.00 3.62
CA GLN A 314 -22.63 -38.16 2.64
C GLN A 314 -22.16 -37.88 1.20
N ASP A 315 -22.74 -38.61 0.26
CA ASP A 315 -22.64 -38.35 -1.18
C ASP A 315 -23.66 -37.31 -1.66
N ILE A 316 -23.23 -36.38 -2.51
CA ILE A 316 -24.13 -35.49 -3.25
C ILE A 316 -24.50 -36.19 -4.56
N ASP A 317 -25.80 -36.26 -4.86
CA ASP A 317 -26.34 -36.94 -6.05
C ASP A 317 -25.66 -36.46 -7.36
N PRO A 318 -24.84 -37.30 -8.01
CA PRO A 318 -24.09 -36.92 -9.20
C PRO A 318 -24.97 -36.80 -10.45
N GLN A 319 -26.23 -37.26 -10.40
CA GLN A 319 -27.17 -37.03 -11.51
C GLN A 319 -27.70 -35.60 -11.51
N ARG A 320 -27.79 -34.97 -10.33
CA ARG A 320 -28.26 -33.59 -10.15
C ARG A 320 -27.12 -32.59 -10.27
N VAL A 321 -26.02 -32.84 -9.56
CA VAL A 321 -24.83 -31.99 -9.53
C VAL A 321 -23.71 -32.70 -10.28
N ARG A 322 -23.44 -32.25 -11.50
CA ARG A 322 -22.47 -32.81 -12.44
C ARG A 322 -21.22 -31.94 -12.59
N LYS A 323 -21.37 -30.62 -12.72
CA LYS A 323 -20.24 -29.68 -12.88
C LYS A 323 -20.41 -28.50 -11.93
N PRO A 324 -20.22 -28.73 -10.61
CA PRO A 324 -20.36 -27.66 -9.64
C PRO A 324 -19.33 -26.56 -9.90
N ASN A 325 -19.74 -25.30 -9.80
CA ASN A 325 -18.86 -24.15 -10.00
C ASN A 325 -18.74 -23.27 -8.75
N ASP A 326 -19.83 -23.13 -7.99
CA ASP A 326 -19.89 -22.30 -6.79
C ASP A 326 -20.82 -22.93 -5.73
N LEU A 327 -20.59 -22.58 -4.46
CA LEU A 327 -21.34 -23.05 -3.30
C LEU A 327 -21.71 -21.88 -2.39
N GLU A 328 -22.99 -21.79 -2.06
CA GLU A 328 -23.48 -20.80 -1.10
C GLU A 328 -24.28 -21.47 0.02
N ALA A 329 -23.97 -21.11 1.27
CA ALA A 329 -24.57 -21.69 2.46
C ALA A 329 -25.25 -20.60 3.28
N PHE A 330 -26.50 -20.84 3.68
CA PHE A 330 -27.33 -19.83 4.31
C PHE A 330 -28.39 -20.45 5.23
N ARG A 331 -29.04 -19.59 6.01
CA ARG A 331 -30.12 -19.97 6.93
C ARG A 331 -31.41 -19.27 6.58
N ILE A 332 -32.51 -20.01 6.61
CA ILE A 332 -33.85 -19.46 6.44
C ILE A 332 -34.74 -20.04 7.52
N ASP A 333 -35.40 -19.17 8.29
CA ASP A 333 -36.32 -19.56 9.37
C ASP A 333 -35.71 -20.57 10.37
N GLY A 334 -34.40 -20.45 10.64
CA GLY A 334 -33.66 -21.29 11.58
C GLY A 334 -33.00 -22.53 10.96
N ASP A 335 -33.49 -23.00 9.82
CA ASP A 335 -32.96 -24.17 9.11
C ASP A 335 -31.73 -23.82 8.27
N TRP A 336 -30.78 -24.75 8.21
CA TRP A 336 -29.60 -24.66 7.36
C TRP A 336 -29.88 -25.17 5.95
N TYR A 337 -29.39 -24.42 4.97
CA TYR A 337 -29.39 -24.79 3.57
C TYR A 337 -28.03 -24.54 2.95
N PHE A 338 -27.73 -25.28 1.89
CA PHE A 338 -26.71 -24.88 0.94
C PHE A 338 -27.19 -25.13 -0.49
N ALA A 339 -26.74 -24.30 -1.42
CA ALA A 339 -27.01 -24.40 -2.84
C ALA A 339 -25.71 -24.66 -3.59
N VAL A 340 -25.79 -25.47 -4.64
CA VAL A 340 -24.67 -25.77 -5.55
C VAL A 340 -25.02 -25.26 -6.94
N ALA A 341 -24.24 -24.32 -7.46
CA ALA A 341 -24.38 -23.85 -8.84
C ALA A 341 -23.80 -24.88 -9.79
N ASP A 342 -24.57 -25.32 -10.79
CA ASP A 342 -24.10 -26.29 -11.79
C ASP A 342 -23.90 -25.64 -13.16
N SER A 343 -22.67 -25.69 -13.65
CA SER A 343 -22.27 -25.10 -14.93
C SER A 343 -22.59 -25.98 -16.15
N SER A 344 -23.19 -27.16 -15.94
CA SER A 344 -23.59 -28.07 -17.01
C SER A 344 -25.09 -28.00 -17.30
N LYS A 345 -25.45 -28.11 -18.58
CA LYS A 345 -26.85 -28.15 -19.00
C LYS A 345 -27.61 -29.40 -18.53
N ALA A 346 -26.89 -30.48 -18.21
CA ALA A 346 -27.48 -31.75 -17.80
C ALA A 346 -27.69 -31.84 -16.28
N GLY A 347 -26.95 -31.05 -15.51
CA GLY A 347 -27.23 -30.80 -14.10
C GLY A 347 -28.21 -29.65 -13.92
N ALA A 348 -28.53 -29.36 -12.66
CA ALA A 348 -29.30 -28.18 -12.30
C ALA A 348 -28.79 -27.65 -10.95
N THR A 349 -28.84 -26.33 -10.80
CA THR A 349 -28.53 -25.69 -9.51
C THR A 349 -29.42 -26.27 -8.43
N SER A 350 -28.82 -26.88 -7.42
CA SER A 350 -29.54 -27.76 -6.48
C SER A 350 -29.39 -27.26 -5.05
N LEU A 351 -30.53 -27.09 -4.36
CA LEU A 351 -30.63 -26.68 -2.97
C LEU A 351 -30.80 -27.91 -2.09
N TYR A 352 -30.04 -27.96 -0.99
CA TYR A 352 -30.09 -29.00 0.01
C TYR A 352 -30.45 -28.40 1.37
N ARG A 353 -31.23 -29.12 2.16
CA ARG A 353 -31.68 -28.71 3.49
C ARG A 353 -31.16 -29.67 4.55
N TRP A 354 -30.68 -29.12 5.66
CA TRP A 354 -30.32 -29.90 6.85
C TRP A 354 -31.56 -30.56 7.45
N HIS A 355 -31.50 -31.86 7.67
CA HIS A 355 -32.56 -32.60 8.34
C HIS A 355 -31.95 -33.78 9.11
N GLN A 356 -32.20 -33.84 10.42
CA GLN A 356 -31.68 -34.87 11.33
C GLN A 356 -30.15 -34.98 11.35
N ASN A 357 -29.57 -35.78 10.46
CA ASN A 357 -28.16 -36.15 10.45
C ASN A 357 -27.44 -35.86 9.12
N GLY A 358 -28.10 -35.20 8.17
CA GLY A 358 -27.51 -34.95 6.85
C GLY A 358 -28.24 -33.86 6.06
N PHE A 359 -27.79 -33.65 4.83
CA PHE A 359 -28.35 -32.66 3.91
C PHE A 359 -29.06 -33.34 2.76
N TYR A 360 -30.35 -33.06 2.61
CA TYR A 360 -31.18 -33.72 1.61
C TYR A 360 -31.66 -32.73 0.57
N SER A 361 -31.79 -33.21 -0.68
CA SER A 361 -32.28 -32.40 -1.80
C SER A 361 -33.63 -31.78 -1.43
N HIS A 362 -33.72 -30.46 -1.58
CA HIS A 362 -34.90 -29.67 -1.25
C HIS A 362 -35.56 -29.08 -2.50
N GLN A 363 -34.76 -28.55 -3.43
CA GLN A 363 -35.27 -27.91 -4.64
C GLN A 363 -34.20 -27.89 -5.75
N ALA A 364 -34.61 -28.04 -7.01
CA ALA A 364 -33.77 -27.75 -8.17
C ALA A 364 -34.19 -26.43 -8.81
N LEU A 365 -33.22 -25.64 -9.25
CA LEU A 365 -33.39 -24.31 -9.84
C LEU A 365 -32.74 -24.29 -11.23
N HIS A 366 -33.28 -23.43 -12.09
CA HIS A 366 -32.68 -23.06 -13.38
C HIS A 366 -32.21 -24.25 -14.27
N PRO A 367 -33.08 -25.23 -14.56
CA PRO A 367 -32.70 -26.40 -15.36
C PRO A 367 -32.25 -26.01 -16.78
N TRP A 368 -31.32 -26.76 -17.38
CA TRP A 368 -30.77 -26.55 -18.73
C TRP A 368 -29.87 -25.33 -18.92
N HIS A 369 -29.52 -24.65 -17.84
CA HIS A 369 -28.64 -23.48 -17.85
C HIS A 369 -27.22 -23.85 -17.39
N ARG A 370 -26.30 -22.88 -17.44
CA ARG A 370 -24.89 -23.07 -17.07
C ARG A 370 -24.53 -22.09 -15.99
N ASP A 371 -24.98 -22.40 -14.78
CA ASP A 371 -24.91 -21.50 -13.65
C ASP A 371 -23.47 -21.41 -13.13
N THR A 372 -23.03 -20.19 -12.86
CA THR A 372 -21.63 -19.88 -12.55
C THR A 372 -21.44 -19.44 -11.11
N ASP A 373 -22.41 -18.77 -10.50
CA ASP A 373 -22.27 -18.19 -9.16
C ASP A 373 -23.63 -18.01 -8.50
N LEU A 374 -23.64 -18.10 -7.18
CA LEU A 374 -24.81 -17.93 -6.33
C LEU A 374 -24.56 -16.80 -5.34
N GLU A 375 -25.58 -15.97 -5.11
CA GLU A 375 -25.54 -14.96 -4.06
C GLU A 375 -26.84 -15.01 -3.26
N PHE A 376 -26.71 -15.31 -1.98
CA PHE A 376 -27.82 -15.23 -1.05
C PHE A 376 -27.93 -13.83 -0.46
N VAL A 377 -29.13 -13.25 -0.52
CA VAL A 377 -29.43 -11.91 0.00
C VAL A 377 -30.61 -11.99 0.93
N ASP A 378 -30.37 -11.71 2.22
CA ASP A 378 -31.45 -11.57 3.21
C ASP A 378 -31.67 -10.09 3.57
N GLY A 379 -32.63 -9.47 2.88
CA GLY A 379 -33.04 -8.08 3.11
C GLY A 379 -34.54 -7.95 3.35
N GLU A 380 -34.89 -7.18 4.38
CA GLU A 380 -36.28 -6.83 4.72
C GLU A 380 -37.18 -8.06 4.98
N GLY A 381 -36.60 -9.15 5.50
CA GLY A 381 -37.33 -10.38 5.82
C GLY A 381 -37.79 -11.19 4.60
N LYS A 382 -37.28 -10.86 3.40
CA LYS A 382 -37.54 -11.54 2.14
C LYS A 382 -36.23 -12.14 1.61
N PRO A 383 -35.88 -13.38 2.00
CA PRO A 383 -34.69 -14.05 1.50
C PRO A 383 -34.76 -14.21 -0.02
N ARG A 384 -33.66 -13.89 -0.70
CA ARG A 384 -33.51 -14.06 -2.14
C ARG A 384 -32.23 -14.84 -2.45
N LEU A 385 -32.27 -15.59 -3.54
CA LEU A 385 -31.12 -16.24 -4.11
C LEU A 385 -30.98 -15.76 -5.55
N ILE A 386 -29.83 -15.18 -5.88
CA ILE A 386 -29.52 -14.69 -7.22
C ILE A 386 -28.59 -15.70 -7.87
N VAL A 387 -28.95 -16.14 -9.07
CA VAL A 387 -28.20 -17.14 -9.84
C VAL A 387 -27.63 -16.47 -11.08
N SER A 388 -26.30 -16.41 -11.16
CA SER A 388 -25.61 -15.98 -12.39
C SER A 388 -25.39 -17.17 -13.31
N SER A 389 -25.46 -16.95 -14.62
CA SER A 389 -25.37 -18.03 -15.60
C SER A 389 -24.71 -17.55 -16.89
N SER A 390 -23.96 -18.44 -17.54
CA SER A 390 -23.22 -18.09 -18.75
C SER A 390 -24.17 -17.63 -19.86
N SER A 391 -23.91 -16.43 -20.38
CA SER A 391 -24.67 -15.85 -21.51
C SER A 391 -26.16 -15.64 -21.24
N GLN A 392 -26.57 -15.52 -19.96
CA GLN A 392 -27.93 -15.19 -19.54
C GLN A 392 -27.91 -14.12 -18.45
N ALA A 393 -29.01 -13.37 -18.34
CA ALA A 393 -29.19 -12.43 -17.25
C ALA A 393 -29.30 -13.18 -15.91
N PRO A 394 -28.71 -12.66 -14.82
CA PRO A 394 -28.87 -13.24 -13.50
C PRO A 394 -30.33 -13.29 -13.08
N VAL A 395 -30.76 -14.45 -12.60
CA VAL A 395 -32.16 -14.69 -12.19
C VAL A 395 -32.29 -14.49 -10.69
N ILE A 396 -33.32 -13.77 -10.28
CA ILE A 396 -33.65 -13.50 -8.89
C ILE A 396 -34.76 -14.47 -8.47
N TYR A 397 -34.46 -15.30 -7.50
CA TYR A 397 -35.46 -16.13 -6.81
C TYR A 397 -35.80 -15.54 -5.45
N GLN A 398 -37.09 -15.47 -5.11
CA GLN A 398 -37.55 -15.06 -3.79
C GLN A 398 -38.09 -16.26 -3.01
N TRP A 399 -37.73 -16.36 -1.74
CA TRP A 399 -38.24 -17.41 -0.86
C TRP A 399 -39.75 -17.22 -0.59
N SER A 400 -40.53 -18.25 -0.90
CA SER A 400 -41.94 -18.38 -0.55
C SER A 400 -42.08 -19.10 0.78
N ARG A 401 -42.48 -18.39 1.84
CA ARG A 401 -42.69 -18.99 3.18
C ARG A 401 -43.82 -20.02 3.19
N THR A 402 -44.82 -19.88 2.31
CA THR A 402 -45.94 -20.83 2.21
C THR A 402 -45.53 -22.15 1.57
N GLN A 403 -44.76 -22.09 0.48
CA GLN A 403 -44.27 -23.27 -0.24
C GLN A 403 -42.97 -23.81 0.34
N LYS A 404 -42.28 -23.04 1.19
CA LYS A 404 -40.90 -23.27 1.65
C LYS A 404 -39.97 -23.55 0.47
N GLN A 405 -40.09 -22.76 -0.61
CA GLN A 405 -39.33 -22.92 -1.84
C GLN A 405 -39.01 -21.56 -2.44
N PHE A 406 -37.93 -21.48 -3.22
CA PHE A 406 -37.57 -20.33 -4.02
C PHE A 406 -38.42 -20.26 -5.29
N VAL A 407 -39.03 -19.10 -5.55
CA VAL A 407 -39.86 -18.86 -6.74
C VAL A 407 -39.21 -17.75 -7.55
N ALA A 408 -39.13 -17.94 -8.87
CA ALA A 408 -38.55 -16.93 -9.77
C ALA A 408 -39.35 -15.62 -9.68
N GLN A 409 -38.66 -14.51 -9.44
CA GLN A 409 -39.25 -13.18 -9.28
C GLN A 409 -38.94 -12.27 -10.47
N GLY A 410 -37.76 -12.41 -11.09
CA GLY A 410 -37.34 -11.57 -12.21
C GLY A 410 -35.85 -11.75 -12.53
N GLU A 411 -35.31 -10.86 -13.36
CA GLU A 411 -33.94 -10.94 -13.87
C GLU A 411 -33.22 -9.59 -13.79
N VAL A 412 -31.89 -9.63 -13.73
CA VAL A 412 -30.99 -8.47 -13.78
C VAL A 412 -30.48 -8.27 -15.21
N THR A 413 -31.30 -7.67 -16.07
CA THR A 413 -31.05 -7.58 -17.51
C THR A 413 -29.89 -6.65 -17.91
N GLN A 414 -29.42 -5.81 -16.99
CA GLN A 414 -28.36 -4.83 -17.24
C GLN A 414 -26.99 -5.47 -17.50
N VAL A 415 -26.80 -6.73 -17.09
CA VAL A 415 -25.56 -7.51 -17.23
C VAL A 415 -25.90 -8.96 -17.65
N PRO A 416 -26.20 -9.20 -18.94
CA PRO A 416 -26.75 -10.47 -19.43
C PRO A 416 -25.73 -11.63 -19.52
N ASP A 417 -24.50 -11.45 -19.07
CA ASP A 417 -23.42 -12.45 -19.11
C ASP A 417 -22.54 -12.35 -17.85
N ALA A 418 -23.16 -11.96 -16.72
CA ALA A 418 -22.47 -11.85 -15.45
C ALA A 418 -21.86 -13.20 -15.06
N GLN A 419 -20.58 -13.20 -14.69
CA GLN A 419 -19.86 -14.38 -14.22
C GLN A 419 -20.12 -14.62 -12.73
N ALA A 420 -20.14 -13.55 -11.95
CA ALA A 420 -20.45 -13.58 -10.53
C ALA A 420 -21.30 -12.38 -10.13
N VAL A 421 -22.05 -12.54 -9.05
CA VAL A 421 -22.85 -11.51 -8.41
C VAL A 421 -22.53 -11.49 -6.93
N LYS A 422 -22.33 -10.29 -6.38
CA LYS A 422 -22.12 -10.09 -4.94
C LYS A 422 -22.93 -8.91 -4.45
N HIS A 423 -23.49 -9.02 -3.25
CA HIS A 423 -24.33 -8.00 -2.65
C HIS A 423 -23.57 -7.21 -1.57
N PHE A 424 -23.89 -5.92 -1.44
CA PHE A 424 -23.46 -5.12 -0.30
C PHE A 424 -24.50 -4.03 0.03
N ARG A 425 -24.42 -3.43 1.24
CA ARG A 425 -25.34 -2.35 1.66
C ARG A 425 -24.63 -1.08 2.06
N ALA A 426 -24.86 0.06 1.42
CA ALA A 426 -24.36 1.36 1.87
C ALA A 426 -25.48 2.16 2.54
N GLY A 427 -25.31 2.50 3.82
CA GLY A 427 -26.39 3.09 4.60
C GLY A 427 -27.65 2.20 4.60
N ARG A 428 -28.74 2.72 4.04
CA ARG A 428 -30.01 1.98 3.89
C ARG A 428 -30.18 1.33 2.52
N ASP A 429 -29.29 1.63 1.59
CA ASP A 429 -29.39 1.18 0.20
C ASP A 429 -28.71 -0.17 0.01
N SER A 430 -29.32 -1.00 -0.83
CA SER A 430 -28.79 -2.30 -1.23
C SER A 430 -28.27 -2.23 -2.66
N TYR A 431 -27.10 -2.84 -2.86
CA TYR A 431 -26.40 -2.84 -4.14
C TYR A 431 -26.02 -4.24 -4.55
N LEU A 432 -25.96 -4.46 -5.86
CA LEU A 432 -25.35 -5.63 -6.47
C LEU A 432 -24.13 -5.20 -7.26
N CYS A 433 -23.07 -5.96 -7.14
CA CYS A 433 -21.94 -5.89 -8.04
C CYS A 433 -21.94 -7.14 -8.91
N LEU A 434 -21.86 -6.95 -10.23
CA LEU A 434 -21.89 -8.02 -11.20
C LEU A 434 -20.60 -8.00 -12.01
N SER A 435 -19.88 -9.10 -11.99
CA SER A 435 -18.62 -9.24 -12.72
C SER A 435 -18.87 -9.71 -14.15
N ARG A 436 -18.11 -9.20 -15.11
CA ARG A 436 -18.04 -9.75 -16.47
C ARG A 436 -16.61 -10.17 -16.77
N TYR A 437 -16.45 -11.22 -17.56
CA TYR A 437 -15.11 -11.62 -17.99
C TYR A 437 -14.44 -10.53 -18.84
N ILE A 438 -15.13 -10.04 -19.87
CA ILE A 438 -14.69 -8.94 -20.74
C ILE A 438 -15.83 -7.92 -20.88
N GLY A 439 -15.50 -6.64 -21.05
CA GLY A 439 -16.46 -5.55 -21.10
C GLY A 439 -16.50 -4.84 -19.76
N ASP A 440 -17.68 -4.36 -19.34
CA ASP A 440 -17.82 -3.63 -18.09
C ASP A 440 -18.60 -4.44 -17.05
N SER A 441 -17.95 -4.72 -15.92
CA SER A 441 -18.63 -5.10 -14.68
C SER A 441 -19.46 -3.93 -14.19
N LYS A 442 -20.56 -4.18 -13.49
CA LYS A 442 -21.48 -3.10 -13.09
C LYS A 442 -21.82 -3.15 -11.61
N ILE A 443 -22.04 -1.97 -11.05
CA ILE A 443 -22.64 -1.77 -9.74
C ILE A 443 -24.06 -1.26 -9.97
N LEU A 444 -25.03 -1.97 -9.42
CA LEU A 444 -26.44 -1.65 -9.52
C LEU A 444 -27.00 -1.34 -8.13
N ARG A 445 -27.91 -0.38 -8.03
CA ARG A 445 -28.65 -0.06 -6.80
C ARG A 445 -30.06 -0.62 -6.90
N TRP A 446 -30.55 -1.17 -5.80
CA TRP A 446 -31.95 -1.61 -5.66
C TRP A 446 -32.87 -0.42 -5.38
N GLU A 447 -33.89 -0.23 -6.23
CA GLU A 447 -34.90 0.85 -6.10
C GLU A 447 -36.25 0.32 -5.56
N GLY A 448 -36.28 -0.86 -4.95
CA GLY A 448 -37.51 -1.47 -4.41
C GLY A 448 -38.24 -2.41 -5.36
N THR A 449 -38.23 -2.12 -6.67
CA THR A 449 -38.84 -2.99 -7.70
C THR A 449 -37.88 -3.41 -8.81
N ARG A 450 -36.83 -2.62 -9.05
CA ARG A 450 -35.85 -2.82 -10.12
C ARG A 450 -34.45 -2.42 -9.68
N PHE A 451 -33.47 -2.80 -10.47
CA PHE A 451 -32.10 -2.34 -10.34
C PHE A 451 -31.81 -1.19 -11.30
N SER A 452 -31.11 -0.16 -10.83
CA SER A 452 -30.56 0.93 -11.65
C SER A 452 -29.04 0.93 -11.63
N GLU A 453 -28.44 1.25 -12.78
CA GLU A 453 -26.98 1.29 -12.90
C GLU A 453 -26.40 2.51 -12.20
N VAL A 454 -25.41 2.29 -11.33
CA VAL A 454 -24.71 3.35 -10.58
C VAL A 454 -23.36 3.64 -11.22
N GLN A 455 -22.64 2.58 -11.60
CA GLN A 455 -21.28 2.66 -12.08
C GLN A 455 -20.90 1.43 -12.91
N ALA A 456 -20.13 1.66 -13.97
CA ALA A 456 -19.48 0.65 -14.77
C ALA A 456 -17.97 0.60 -14.43
N LEU A 457 -17.40 -0.61 -14.36
CA LEU A 457 -16.00 -0.89 -14.05
C LEU A 457 -15.40 -1.78 -15.16
N PRO A 458 -14.34 -1.32 -15.85
CA PRO A 458 -13.78 -2.06 -16.97
C PRO A 458 -13.15 -3.36 -16.52
N SER A 459 -13.55 -4.46 -17.15
CA SER A 459 -13.13 -5.82 -16.83
C SER A 459 -12.19 -6.37 -17.90
N ARG A 460 -11.06 -6.93 -17.44
CA ARG A 460 -9.97 -7.42 -18.29
C ARG A 460 -9.66 -8.88 -17.94
N GLY A 461 -10.60 -9.77 -18.26
CA GLY A 461 -10.54 -11.16 -17.82
C GLY A 461 -10.93 -11.31 -16.35
N SER A 462 -11.98 -10.63 -15.90
CA SER A 462 -12.40 -10.65 -14.49
C SER A 462 -13.28 -11.86 -14.20
N LEU A 463 -12.83 -12.72 -13.30
CA LEU A 463 -13.61 -13.87 -12.79
C LEU A 463 -14.04 -13.69 -11.33
N ALA A 464 -13.46 -12.74 -10.62
CA ALA A 464 -13.72 -12.50 -9.21
C ALA A 464 -13.99 -11.02 -8.96
N LEU A 465 -15.07 -10.76 -8.24
CA LEU A 465 -15.43 -9.43 -7.79
C LEU A 465 -15.96 -9.60 -6.37
N GLN A 466 -15.41 -8.85 -5.40
CA GLN A 466 -15.84 -8.97 -4.01
C GLN A 466 -15.92 -7.61 -3.32
N PRO A 467 -17.11 -7.15 -2.89
CA PRO A 467 -17.23 -6.06 -1.94
C PRO A 467 -16.93 -6.56 -0.52
N PHE A 468 -16.27 -5.74 0.29
CA PHE A 468 -15.97 -6.06 1.68
C PHE A 468 -15.83 -4.79 2.54
N LEU A 469 -15.94 -4.95 3.86
CA LEU A 469 -15.86 -3.88 4.84
C LEU A 469 -14.72 -4.18 5.81
N VAL A 470 -13.79 -3.23 5.95
CA VAL A 470 -12.68 -3.33 6.91
C VAL A 470 -12.39 -1.96 7.52
N GLY A 471 -12.25 -1.90 8.85
CA GLY A 471 -11.99 -0.65 9.56
C GLY A 471 -13.04 0.45 9.32
N GLY A 472 -14.30 0.07 9.11
CA GLY A 472 -15.40 1.01 8.78
C GLY A 472 -15.37 1.55 7.35
N ARG A 473 -14.38 1.18 6.54
CA ARG A 473 -14.25 1.57 5.14
C ARG A 473 -14.69 0.43 4.24
N ARG A 474 -15.47 0.76 3.22
CA ARG A 474 -15.89 -0.21 2.21
C ARG A 474 -14.95 -0.20 1.03
N TYR A 475 -14.57 -1.40 0.62
CA TYR A 475 -13.79 -1.62 -0.57
C TYR A 475 -14.52 -2.57 -1.51
N LEU A 476 -14.10 -2.52 -2.76
CA LEU A 476 -14.46 -3.46 -3.78
C LEU A 476 -13.18 -3.89 -4.47
N VAL A 477 -12.95 -5.19 -4.54
CA VAL A 477 -11.87 -5.75 -5.35
C VAL A 477 -12.44 -6.30 -6.65
N LEU A 478 -11.77 -5.97 -7.76
CA LEU A 478 -12.04 -6.50 -9.09
C LEU A 478 -10.78 -7.22 -9.59
N GLY A 479 -10.87 -8.54 -9.71
CA GLY A 479 -9.80 -9.39 -10.23
C GLY A 479 -9.59 -9.20 -11.73
N SER A 480 -8.38 -9.48 -12.19
CA SER A 480 -8.03 -9.38 -13.62
C SER A 480 -7.01 -10.44 -14.00
N ASP A 481 -7.28 -11.20 -15.07
CA ASP A 481 -6.34 -12.15 -15.66
C ASP A 481 -5.38 -11.46 -16.65
N PHE A 482 -5.72 -10.27 -17.16
CA PHE A 482 -4.94 -9.57 -18.21
C PHE A 482 -4.26 -8.27 -17.74
N SER A 483 -4.53 -7.82 -16.51
CA SER A 483 -3.94 -6.62 -15.90
C SER A 483 -3.77 -6.79 -14.39
N PHE A 484 -3.41 -5.72 -13.68
CA PHE A 484 -3.47 -5.71 -12.22
C PHE A 484 -4.92 -5.87 -11.72
N THR A 485 -5.05 -6.51 -10.56
CA THR A 485 -6.29 -6.52 -9.77
C THR A 485 -6.48 -5.14 -9.18
N GLN A 486 -7.68 -4.57 -9.30
CA GLN A 486 -7.96 -3.23 -8.81
C GLN A 486 -8.77 -3.27 -7.52
N ILE A 487 -8.27 -2.61 -6.47
CA ILE A 487 -9.04 -2.23 -5.30
C ILE A 487 -9.64 -0.86 -5.53
N TYR A 488 -10.93 -0.75 -5.24
CA TYR A 488 -11.66 0.51 -5.17
C TYR A 488 -12.12 0.75 -3.73
N GLN A 489 -12.23 2.01 -3.34
CA GLN A 489 -12.81 2.44 -2.06
C GLN A 489 -14.15 3.13 -2.33
N TRP A 490 -15.14 2.88 -1.49
CA TRP A 490 -16.44 3.55 -1.58
C TRP A 490 -16.33 5.01 -1.13
N ASP A 491 -16.76 5.92 -1.97
CA ASP A 491 -16.93 7.34 -1.67
C ASP A 491 -18.39 7.59 -1.29
N GLU A 492 -18.64 7.86 -0.01
CA GLU A 492 -19.99 8.11 0.51
C GLU A 492 -20.63 9.39 -0.06
N GLY A 493 -19.84 10.42 -0.38
CA GLY A 493 -20.36 11.65 -0.96
C GLY A 493 -20.84 11.45 -2.39
N ARG A 494 -20.13 10.61 -3.16
CA ARG A 494 -20.46 10.32 -4.56
C ARG A 494 -21.34 9.08 -4.74
N GLN A 495 -21.49 8.26 -3.70
CA GLN A 495 -22.15 6.95 -3.75
C GLN A 495 -21.58 6.07 -4.88
N LYS A 496 -20.25 6.08 -5.03
CA LYS A 496 -19.52 5.37 -6.09
C LYS A 496 -18.19 4.82 -5.56
N PHE A 497 -17.66 3.80 -6.23
CA PHE A 497 -16.33 3.28 -5.97
C PHE A 497 -15.27 4.10 -6.73
N VAL A 498 -14.26 4.58 -6.03
CA VAL A 498 -13.09 5.28 -6.59
C VAL A 498 -11.87 4.37 -6.56
N ARG A 499 -11.00 4.44 -7.58
CA ARG A 499 -9.76 3.65 -7.60
C ARG A 499 -8.93 3.97 -6.36
N PHE A 500 -8.43 2.92 -5.70
CA PHE A 500 -7.72 3.04 -4.44
C PHE A 500 -6.31 2.47 -4.53
N GLN A 501 -6.17 1.20 -4.91
CA GLN A 501 -4.89 0.51 -4.98
C GLN A 501 -4.90 -0.57 -6.06
N GLU A 502 -3.74 -0.94 -6.59
CA GLU A 502 -3.54 -2.06 -7.50
C GLU A 502 -2.81 -3.21 -6.80
N LEU A 503 -3.27 -4.44 -7.01
CA LEU A 503 -2.64 -5.66 -6.51
C LEU A 503 -2.13 -6.51 -7.67
N ALA A 504 -0.91 -7.03 -7.53
CA ALA A 504 -0.30 -7.96 -8.46
C ALA A 504 -0.64 -9.41 -8.07
N VAL A 505 -1.85 -9.87 -8.42
CA VAL A 505 -2.29 -11.26 -8.24
C VAL A 505 -2.41 -11.92 -9.61
N GLN A 506 -1.75 -13.05 -9.81
CA GLN A 506 -1.84 -13.78 -11.07
C GLN A 506 -3.14 -14.59 -11.12
N ALA A 507 -3.98 -14.39 -12.13
CA ALA A 507 -5.21 -15.15 -12.36
C ALA A 507 -6.06 -15.36 -11.07
N PRO A 508 -6.52 -14.27 -10.43
CA PRO A 508 -7.30 -14.34 -9.18
C PRO A 508 -8.64 -15.06 -9.41
N ARG A 509 -9.08 -15.88 -8.46
CA ARG A 509 -10.35 -16.63 -8.57
C ARG A 509 -11.38 -16.32 -7.51
N ALA A 510 -10.93 -15.85 -6.36
CA ALA A 510 -11.81 -15.36 -5.31
C ALA A 510 -11.08 -14.25 -4.56
N PHE A 511 -11.84 -13.49 -3.78
CA PHE A 511 -11.29 -12.63 -2.75
C PHE A 511 -12.15 -12.76 -1.52
N CYS A 512 -11.53 -12.81 -0.36
CA CYS A 512 -12.24 -12.95 0.89
C CYS A 512 -11.58 -12.08 1.95
N TYR A 513 -12.40 -11.42 2.76
CA TYR A 513 -11.93 -10.73 3.94
C TYR A 513 -11.98 -11.66 5.16
N MET A 514 -10.91 -11.64 5.95
CA MET A 514 -10.72 -12.52 7.10
C MET A 514 -10.26 -11.69 8.32
N PRO A 515 -11.13 -11.49 9.33
CA PRO A 515 -10.76 -10.78 10.57
C PRO A 515 -10.03 -11.72 11.54
N ALA A 516 -8.70 -11.66 11.56
CA ALA A 516 -7.83 -12.53 12.33
C ALA A 516 -7.25 -11.82 13.57
N GLY A 517 -8.09 -11.61 14.59
CA GLY A 517 -7.69 -10.94 15.83
C GLY A 517 -7.29 -9.46 15.59
N ASP A 518 -6.02 -9.13 15.76
CA ASP A 518 -5.45 -7.81 15.47
C ASP A 518 -5.01 -7.63 14.01
N ALA A 519 -5.10 -8.70 13.21
CA ALA A 519 -4.81 -8.67 11.77
C ALA A 519 -6.11 -8.63 10.96
N GLN A 520 -6.16 -7.68 10.03
CA GLN A 520 -7.27 -7.51 9.10
C GLN A 520 -6.79 -7.98 7.73
N LEU A 521 -7.22 -9.16 7.28
CA LEU A 521 -6.62 -9.83 6.13
C LEU A 521 -7.54 -9.86 4.92
N LEU A 522 -6.95 -9.73 3.73
CA LEU A 522 -7.59 -9.95 2.43
C LEU A 522 -6.87 -11.11 1.74
N LEU A 523 -7.60 -12.21 1.53
CA LEU A 523 -7.12 -13.39 0.82
C LEU A 523 -7.37 -13.24 -0.68
N ALA A 524 -6.39 -13.64 -1.48
CA ALA A 524 -6.44 -13.63 -2.94
C ALA A 524 -5.94 -14.96 -3.53
N PRO A 525 -6.80 -16.01 -3.56
CA PRO A 525 -6.54 -17.26 -4.28
C PRO A 525 -6.14 -17.03 -5.74
N SER A 526 -5.04 -17.68 -6.13
CA SER A 526 -4.50 -17.65 -7.48
C SER A 526 -4.65 -19.00 -8.16
N PHE A 527 -5.17 -19.02 -9.38
CA PHE A 527 -5.29 -20.26 -10.16
C PHE A 527 -3.95 -20.74 -10.73
N LYS A 528 -3.09 -19.81 -11.16
CA LYS A 528 -1.83 -20.13 -11.87
C LYS A 528 -0.56 -19.85 -11.04
N GLY A 529 -0.67 -19.02 -10.02
CA GLY A 529 0.44 -18.58 -9.18
C GLY A 529 0.24 -19.00 -7.72
N GLN A 530 0.88 -18.24 -6.83
CA GLN A 530 0.76 -18.43 -5.38
C GLN A 530 -0.45 -17.68 -4.84
N THR A 531 -1.13 -18.27 -3.87
CA THR A 531 -2.22 -17.61 -3.16
C THR A 531 -1.63 -16.55 -2.23
N LEU A 532 -2.11 -15.31 -2.34
CA LEU A 532 -1.55 -14.17 -1.61
C LEU A 532 -2.49 -13.76 -0.46
N VAL A 533 -1.88 -13.34 0.64
CA VAL A 533 -2.59 -12.79 1.82
C VAL A 533 -2.08 -11.38 2.02
N TYR A 534 -2.97 -10.41 1.96
CA TYR A 534 -2.68 -9.00 2.23
C TYR A 534 -3.18 -8.63 3.61
N ARG A 535 -2.47 -7.72 4.29
CA ARG A 535 -2.90 -7.09 5.53
C ARG A 535 -3.34 -5.67 5.25
N HIS A 536 -4.54 -5.33 5.73
CA HIS A 536 -5.01 -3.96 5.80
C HIS A 536 -4.30 -3.24 6.95
N ILE A 537 -3.62 -2.14 6.62
CA ILE A 537 -2.92 -1.30 7.59
C ILE A 537 -3.45 0.13 7.50
N VAL A 538 -3.36 0.85 8.61
CA VAL A 538 -3.60 2.29 8.67
C VAL A 538 -2.27 3.00 8.44
N VAL A 539 -2.24 3.97 7.53
CA VAL A 539 -1.05 4.74 7.17
C VAL A 539 -1.30 6.20 7.50
N ASP A 540 -0.42 6.79 8.31
CA ASP A 540 -0.41 8.22 8.57
C ASP A 540 0.54 8.92 7.59
N LEU A 541 -0.02 9.67 6.66
CA LEU A 541 0.71 10.44 5.64
C LEU A 541 1.31 11.73 6.18
N SER A 542 1.04 12.09 7.43
CA SER A 542 1.68 13.25 8.08
C SER A 542 3.02 12.91 8.75
N ALA A 543 3.37 11.62 8.76
CA ALA A 543 4.53 11.08 9.47
C ALA A 543 5.88 11.59 8.93
#